data_AF-X0VRH2-F1
#
_entry.id   AF-X0VRH2-F1
#
_cell.length_a   1.000
_cell.length_b   1.000
_cell.length_c   1.000
_cell.angle_alpha   90.00
_cell.angle_beta   90.00
_cell.angle_gamma   90.00
#
_symmetry.space_group_name_H-M   'P 1'
#
loop_
_entity.id
_entity.type
_entity.pdbx_description
1 polymer ?
#
loop_
_entity_poly.entity_id
_entity_poly.type
_entity_poly.pdbx_seq_one_letter_code
_entity_poly.pdbx_strand_id
1 'polypeptide(L)'
;EKVNQEENTLTQTEESNERREENNFDDWLSYLKEKDYRPLPNRPVLEKENRYENFIYYRESLQDYLLIQLVTAVSSDIDYKIGEYLIGNIDDNGYLTIGLDDISLDLNIKRDKIEKILSLVQNFDPPGVGARNLQECLLIQIEYLDISDIKIEKIIKYHLRDLAGKSFKKIAKDLKISISEVQSLADVIKKSFDPKPGRRVGNFKEVKYILPDLVIMRKIEGGYRVILNDNYLPQIKINSRYKTILEAGNNISS
;
A
#
# COMPACT_ATOMS: atom_id res chain seq x y z
N GLU A 1 -40.82 63.21 -39.58
CA GLU A 1 -40.69 64.40 -38.72
C GLU A 1 -39.62 64.15 -37.67
N LYS A 2 -38.75 65.15 -37.48
CA LYS A 2 -38.05 65.62 -36.25
C LYS A 2 -37.45 64.59 -35.26
N VAL A 3 -36.29 64.76 -34.61
CA VAL A 3 -35.06 65.61 -34.63
C VAL A 3 -34.46 65.47 -33.22
N ASN A 4 -33.13 65.28 -33.13
CA ASN A 4 -32.18 65.65 -32.03
C ASN A 4 -32.30 65.01 -30.63
N GLN A 5 -31.26 64.35 -30.08
CA GLN A 5 -29.89 64.77 -29.63
C GLN A 5 -29.86 65.05 -28.12
N GLU A 6 -28.80 64.53 -27.47
CA GLU A 6 -28.03 65.18 -26.39
C GLU A 6 -28.72 65.35 -25.02
N GLU A 7 -28.04 65.46 -23.88
CA GLU A 7 -26.73 65.05 -23.35
C GLU A 7 -26.73 65.60 -21.91
N ASN A 8 -25.96 64.98 -21.01
CA ASN A 8 -25.13 65.66 -20.01
C ASN A 8 -25.69 66.65 -18.95
N THR A 9 -25.57 66.19 -17.69
CA THR A 9 -24.83 66.84 -16.56
C THR A 9 -25.31 68.15 -15.91
N LEU A 10 -24.78 68.32 -14.68
CA LEU A 10 -24.76 69.45 -13.75
C LEU A 10 -25.73 69.24 -12.57
N THR A 11 -25.34 69.23 -11.29
CA THR A 11 -24.07 69.63 -10.66
C THR A 11 -24.07 69.16 -9.21
N GLN A 12 -22.97 68.53 -8.81
CA GLN A 12 -22.22 68.73 -7.58
C GLN A 12 -22.74 69.79 -6.59
N THR A 13 -22.86 69.40 -5.32
CA THR A 13 -22.35 70.21 -4.21
C THR A 13 -21.74 69.26 -3.17
N GLU A 14 -20.47 69.53 -2.88
CA GLU A 14 -19.63 68.88 -1.88
C GLU A 14 -20.17 69.18 -0.47
N GLU A 15 -20.01 68.27 0.49
CA GLU A 15 -19.22 68.51 1.70
C GLU A 15 -19.17 67.28 2.64
N SER A 16 -17.97 67.09 3.15
CA SER A 16 -17.44 66.08 4.05
C SER A 16 -18.15 65.90 5.39
N ASN A 17 -18.19 64.67 5.91
CA ASN A 17 -17.85 64.44 7.31
C ASN A 17 -17.36 63.01 7.58
N GLU A 18 -16.05 62.90 7.79
CA GLU A 18 -15.38 61.76 8.41
C GLU A 18 -15.98 61.50 9.79
N ARG A 19 -16.48 60.28 10.05
CA ARG A 19 -16.53 59.76 11.42
C ARG A 19 -15.52 58.64 11.52
N ARG A 20 -14.39 59.00 12.14
CA ARG A 20 -13.36 58.11 12.64
C ARG A 20 -14.03 57.07 13.56
N GLU A 21 -13.92 55.80 13.20
CA GLU A 21 -14.07 54.73 14.18
C GLU A 21 -12.82 54.78 15.06
N GLU A 22 -12.91 55.50 16.17
CA GLU A 22 -11.86 55.52 17.17
C GLU A 22 -11.65 54.10 17.71
N ASN A 23 -10.40 53.66 17.60
CA ASN A 23 -9.93 52.35 18.02
C ASN A 23 -10.31 52.07 19.47
N ASN A 24 -11.28 51.17 19.67
CA ASN A 24 -11.73 50.67 20.97
C ASN A 24 -10.70 49.71 21.62
N PHE A 25 -9.41 50.01 21.50
CA PHE A 25 -8.32 49.21 22.07
C PHE A 25 -8.11 49.54 23.55
N ASP A 26 -8.36 50.79 23.95
CA ASP A 26 -8.16 51.27 25.31
C ASP A 26 -9.31 50.84 26.25
N ASP A 27 -10.52 50.72 25.71
CA ASP A 27 -11.69 50.14 26.38
C ASP A 27 -11.48 48.63 26.62
N TRP A 28 -10.92 47.92 25.64
CA TRP A 28 -10.52 46.52 25.77
C TRP A 28 -9.40 46.32 26.80
N LEU A 29 -8.41 47.20 26.84
CA LEU A 29 -7.33 47.19 27.84
C LEU A 29 -7.83 47.50 29.25
N SER A 30 -8.84 48.35 29.38
CA SER A 30 -9.49 48.66 30.67
C SER A 30 -10.26 47.45 31.20
N TYR A 31 -10.96 46.74 30.31
CA TYR A 31 -11.64 45.48 30.63
C TYR A 31 -10.67 44.36 31.06
N LEU A 32 -9.44 44.36 30.52
CA LEU A 32 -8.37 43.44 30.88
C LEU A 32 -7.69 43.77 32.22
N LYS A 33 -7.62 45.05 32.60
CA LYS A 33 -7.03 45.51 33.86
C LYS A 33 -7.96 45.35 35.06
N GLU A 34 -9.27 45.44 34.85
CA GLU A 34 -10.26 45.36 35.93
C GLU A 34 -10.45 43.94 36.48
N LYS A 35 -10.10 42.92 35.68
CA LYS A 35 -10.00 41.54 36.17
C LYS A 35 -8.55 41.24 36.52
N ASP A 36 -8.27 41.05 37.80
CA ASP A 36 -7.00 40.49 38.31
C ASP A 36 -6.73 39.10 37.69
N TYR A 37 -6.25 39.09 36.44
CA TYR A 37 -5.78 37.90 35.76
C TYR A 37 -4.43 37.53 36.39
N ARG A 38 -4.48 36.80 37.51
CA ARG A 38 -3.32 36.03 37.94
C ARG A 38 -3.04 35.02 36.84
N PRO A 39 -1.84 35.00 36.22
CA PRO A 39 -1.46 33.90 35.36
C PRO A 39 -1.61 32.63 36.20
N LEU A 40 -2.48 31.72 35.77
CA LEU A 40 -2.53 30.40 36.38
C LEU A 40 -1.09 29.85 36.35
N PRO A 41 -0.59 29.25 37.45
CA PRO A 41 0.73 28.62 37.42
C PRO A 41 0.74 27.66 36.24
N ASN A 42 1.81 27.73 35.45
CA ASN A 42 2.03 26.96 34.24
C ASN A 42 1.75 25.49 34.55
N ARG A 43 0.50 25.03 34.34
CA ARG A 43 0.20 23.60 34.34
C ARG A 43 1.02 23.10 33.16
N PRO A 44 1.94 22.14 33.33
CA PRO A 44 2.48 21.48 32.18
C PRO A 44 1.25 21.01 31.41
N VAL A 45 1.06 21.59 30.23
CA VAL A 45 0.23 20.94 29.23
C VAL A 45 0.91 19.59 29.14
N LEU A 46 0.27 18.57 29.71
CA LEU A 46 0.51 17.22 29.24
C LEU A 46 0.17 17.37 27.77
N GLU A 47 1.19 17.63 26.95
CA GLU A 47 1.18 17.27 25.56
C GLU A 47 0.62 15.86 25.63
N LYS A 48 -0.64 15.70 25.23
CA LYS A 48 -1.10 14.40 24.82
C LYS A 48 -0.14 14.11 23.67
N GLU A 49 0.99 13.47 23.99
CA GLU A 49 1.91 12.89 23.04
C GLU A 49 1.03 12.40 21.92
N ASN A 50 1.28 12.89 20.72
CA ASN A 50 0.48 12.60 19.55
C ASN A 50 0.35 11.07 19.42
N ARG A 51 -0.70 10.49 20.03
CA ARG A 51 -1.07 9.07 19.93
C ARG A 51 -1.53 8.72 18.52
N TYR A 52 -1.45 9.67 17.59
CA TYR A 52 -1.59 9.48 16.16
C TYR A 52 -0.34 8.87 15.53
N GLU A 53 0.84 8.94 16.17
CA GLU A 53 2.09 8.36 15.64
C GLU A 53 2.18 6.84 15.83
N ASN A 54 1.32 6.25 16.66
CA ASN A 54 1.24 4.79 16.89
C ASN A 54 0.13 4.11 16.07
N PHE A 55 -0.25 4.62 14.90
CA PHE A 55 -0.99 3.80 13.94
C PHE A 55 -0.05 2.75 13.36
N ILE A 56 0.02 1.60 14.04
CA ILE A 56 0.57 0.38 13.44
C ILE A 56 -0.41 -0.01 12.34
N TYR A 57 -0.11 0.41 11.10
CA TYR A 57 -0.74 -0.17 9.91
C TYR A 57 -0.32 -1.65 9.84
N TYR A 58 -1.16 -2.53 10.40
CA TYR A 58 -1.11 -3.95 10.06
C TYR A 58 -1.66 -4.04 8.64
N ARG A 59 -0.77 -4.36 7.71
CA ARG A 59 -1.20 -4.70 6.37
C ARG A 59 -1.81 -6.11 6.42
N GLU A 60 -2.93 -6.30 5.74
CA GLU A 60 -3.65 -7.57 5.69
C GLU A 60 -2.74 -8.69 5.18
N SER A 61 -2.80 -9.86 5.83
CA SER A 61 -2.12 -11.05 5.34
C SER A 61 -2.84 -11.63 4.11
N LEU A 62 -2.17 -12.55 3.40
CA LEU A 62 -2.83 -13.30 2.31
C LEU A 62 -4.07 -14.01 2.84
N GLN A 63 -3.97 -14.61 4.03
CA GLN A 63 -5.05 -15.32 4.67
C GLN A 63 -6.23 -14.39 4.97
N ASP A 64 -5.97 -13.20 5.54
CA ASP A 64 -7.02 -12.20 5.81
C ASP A 64 -7.74 -11.79 4.52
N TYR A 65 -6.97 -11.56 3.44
CA TYR A 65 -7.52 -11.19 2.14
C TYR A 65 -8.44 -12.27 1.55
N LEU A 66 -8.08 -13.54 1.70
CA LEU A 66 -8.89 -14.66 1.23
C LEU A 66 -10.12 -14.90 2.13
N LEU A 67 -10.00 -14.67 3.44
CA LEU A 67 -11.11 -14.79 4.37
C LEU A 67 -12.22 -13.76 4.06
N ILE A 68 -11.86 -12.54 3.68
CA ILE A 68 -12.84 -11.53 3.24
C ILE A 68 -13.62 -12.01 2.01
N GLN A 69 -12.94 -12.66 1.06
CA GLN A 69 -13.58 -13.25 -0.12
C GLN A 69 -14.48 -14.43 0.26
N LEU A 70 -14.03 -15.27 1.20
CA LEU A 70 -14.80 -16.41 1.68
C LEU A 70 -16.13 -15.99 2.30
N VAL A 71 -16.14 -14.93 3.11
CA VAL A 71 -17.37 -14.38 3.73
C VAL A 71 -18.40 -14.01 2.67
N THR A 72 -17.95 -13.54 1.50
CA THR A 72 -18.84 -13.12 0.41
C THR A 72 -19.30 -14.31 -0.43
N ALA A 73 -18.46 -15.34 -0.58
CA ALA A 73 -18.70 -16.47 -1.47
C ALA A 73 -19.58 -17.58 -0.84
N VAL A 74 -19.61 -17.69 0.48
CA VAL A 74 -20.23 -18.83 1.18
C VAL A 74 -21.28 -18.37 2.19
N SER A 75 -22.46 -18.99 2.17
CA SER A 75 -23.56 -18.67 3.11
C SER A 75 -23.78 -19.72 4.22
N SER A 76 -23.22 -20.92 4.10
CA SER A 76 -23.35 -21.97 5.11
C SER A 76 -22.21 -21.90 6.13
N ASP A 77 -22.51 -21.95 7.42
CA ASP A 77 -21.50 -21.94 8.50
C ASP A 77 -20.52 -23.14 8.41
N ILE A 78 -21.00 -24.30 7.97
CA ILE A 78 -20.15 -25.49 7.79
C ILE A 78 -19.16 -25.27 6.64
N ASP A 79 -19.65 -24.71 5.54
CA ASP A 79 -18.83 -24.47 4.34
C ASP A 79 -17.80 -23.36 4.61
N TYR A 80 -18.19 -22.35 5.40
CA TYR A 80 -17.30 -21.31 5.88
C TYR A 80 -16.18 -21.88 6.73
N LYS A 81 -16.48 -22.74 7.72
CA LYS A 81 -15.47 -23.41 8.54
C LYS A 81 -14.50 -24.28 7.74
N ILE A 82 -14.99 -24.98 6.71
CA ILE A 82 -14.11 -25.74 5.80
C ILE A 82 -13.19 -24.77 5.04
N GLY A 83 -13.74 -23.69 4.48
CA GLY A 83 -12.97 -22.69 3.75
C GLY A 83 -11.93 -21.98 4.62
N GLU A 84 -12.30 -21.61 5.84
CA GLU A 84 -11.40 -21.02 6.83
C GLU A 84 -10.24 -21.96 7.16
N TYR A 85 -10.54 -23.26 7.38
CA TYR A 85 -9.51 -24.26 7.61
C TYR A 85 -8.57 -24.42 6.40
N LEU A 86 -9.12 -24.44 5.18
CA LEU A 86 -8.33 -24.52 3.96
C LEU A 86 -7.42 -23.30 3.82
N ILE A 87 -7.95 -22.09 3.96
CA ILE A 87 -7.20 -20.83 3.84
C ILE A 87 -6.10 -20.73 4.90
N GLY A 88 -6.38 -21.19 6.13
CA GLY A 88 -5.38 -21.24 7.20
C GLY A 88 -4.19 -22.15 6.91
N ASN A 89 -4.35 -23.14 6.02
CA ASN A 89 -3.30 -24.07 5.59
C ASN A 89 -2.63 -23.68 4.24
N ILE A 90 -2.91 -22.48 3.73
CA ILE A 90 -2.24 -21.92 2.54
C ILE A 90 -0.95 -21.21 2.95
N ASP A 91 0.15 -21.53 2.25
CA ASP A 91 1.45 -20.90 2.46
C ASP A 91 1.54 -19.48 1.87
N ASP A 92 2.60 -18.74 2.19
CA ASP A 92 2.84 -17.39 1.66
C ASP A 92 2.99 -17.36 0.12
N ASN A 93 3.26 -18.49 -0.54
CA ASN A 93 3.32 -18.59 -2.00
C ASN A 93 1.93 -18.82 -2.63
N GLY A 94 0.92 -19.15 -1.84
CA GLY A 94 -0.44 -19.45 -2.28
C GLY A 94 -0.73 -20.94 -2.53
N TYR A 95 0.07 -21.86 -2.00
CA TYR A 95 -0.13 -23.31 -2.14
C TYR A 95 -0.72 -23.93 -0.88
N LEU A 96 -1.59 -24.92 -1.06
CA LEU A 96 -2.13 -25.71 0.04
C LEU A 96 -1.05 -26.69 0.55
N THR A 97 -0.78 -26.64 1.85
CA THR A 97 0.30 -27.44 2.48
C THR A 97 -0.16 -28.80 3.01
N ILE A 98 -1.46 -28.98 3.20
CA ILE A 98 -2.06 -30.18 3.81
C ILE A 98 -2.83 -31.02 2.78
N GLY A 99 -2.89 -32.34 3.00
CA GLY A 99 -3.68 -33.26 2.19
C GLY A 99 -5.18 -33.18 2.50
N LEU A 100 -6.01 -33.45 1.49
CA LEU A 100 -7.47 -33.45 1.67
C LEU A 100 -7.97 -34.57 2.59
N ASP A 101 -7.24 -35.67 2.68
CA ASP A 101 -7.57 -36.78 3.57
C ASP A 101 -7.32 -36.40 5.05
N ASP A 102 -6.25 -35.66 5.32
CA ASP A 102 -5.94 -35.14 6.66
C ASP A 102 -7.01 -34.12 7.10
N ILE A 103 -7.38 -33.19 6.21
CA ILE A 103 -8.48 -32.23 6.46
C ILE A 103 -9.80 -32.96 6.74
N SER A 104 -10.07 -34.05 6.01
CA SER A 104 -11.28 -34.86 6.18
C SER A 104 -11.33 -35.52 7.57
N LEU A 105 -10.20 -36.00 8.07
CA LEU A 105 -10.07 -36.56 9.41
C LEU A 105 -10.22 -35.50 10.51
N ASP A 106 -9.57 -34.34 10.34
CA ASP A 106 -9.57 -33.26 11.33
C ASP A 106 -10.98 -32.66 11.52
N LEU A 107 -11.69 -32.42 10.42
CA LEU A 107 -13.02 -31.82 10.44
C LEU A 107 -14.14 -32.86 10.55
N ASN A 108 -13.83 -34.15 10.40
CA ASN A 108 -14.79 -35.24 10.31
C ASN A 108 -15.87 -35.01 9.22
N ILE A 109 -15.44 -34.48 8.07
CA ILE A 109 -16.29 -34.13 6.93
C ILE A 109 -15.88 -34.94 5.70
N LYS A 110 -16.86 -35.33 4.87
CA LYS A 110 -16.60 -36.06 3.63
C LYS A 110 -15.72 -35.27 2.67
N ARG A 111 -14.74 -35.97 2.08
CA ARG A 111 -13.82 -35.44 1.08
C ARG A 111 -14.50 -34.68 -0.06
N ASP A 112 -15.58 -35.22 -0.62
CA ASP A 112 -16.32 -34.59 -1.73
C ASP A 112 -16.77 -33.16 -1.41
N LYS A 113 -17.11 -32.90 -0.14
CA LYS A 113 -17.53 -31.58 0.30
C LYS A 113 -16.34 -30.63 0.39
N ILE A 114 -15.21 -31.12 0.91
CA ILE A 114 -13.97 -30.35 1.01
C ILE A 114 -13.45 -29.99 -0.39
N GLU A 115 -13.48 -30.93 -1.34
CA GLU A 115 -13.08 -30.68 -2.73
C GLU A 115 -13.92 -29.57 -3.39
N LYS A 116 -15.23 -29.54 -3.17
CA LYS A 116 -16.09 -28.46 -3.68
C LYS A 116 -15.71 -27.09 -3.13
N ILE A 117 -15.45 -27.00 -1.82
CA ILE A 117 -15.05 -25.74 -1.19
C ILE A 117 -13.64 -25.35 -1.65
N LEU A 118 -12.73 -26.32 -1.80
CA LEU A 118 -11.40 -26.08 -2.33
C LEU A 118 -11.45 -25.50 -3.74
N SER A 119 -12.27 -26.06 -4.64
CA SER A 119 -12.44 -25.52 -5.99
C SER A 119 -13.00 -24.09 -5.99
N LEU A 120 -13.86 -23.76 -5.03
CA LEU A 120 -14.35 -22.40 -4.85
C LEU A 120 -13.25 -21.45 -4.39
N VAL A 121 -12.44 -21.84 -3.40
CA VAL A 121 -11.28 -21.07 -2.93
C VAL A 121 -10.24 -20.90 -4.05
N GLN A 122 -10.04 -21.92 -4.89
CA GLN A 122 -9.11 -21.87 -6.02
C GLN A 122 -9.46 -20.83 -7.09
N ASN A 123 -10.74 -20.43 -7.16
CA ASN A 123 -11.24 -19.38 -8.04
C ASN A 123 -11.23 -17.98 -7.42
N PHE A 124 -10.73 -17.82 -6.19
CA PHE A 124 -10.56 -16.50 -5.59
C PHE A 124 -9.46 -15.69 -6.28
N ASP A 125 -9.41 -14.39 -6.03
CA ASP A 125 -8.30 -13.53 -6.46
C ASP A 125 -7.22 -13.60 -5.37
N PRO A 126 -5.96 -13.95 -5.65
CA PRO A 126 -5.37 -14.27 -6.96
C PRO A 126 -5.72 -15.68 -7.48
N PRO A 127 -5.98 -15.84 -8.80
CA PRO A 127 -6.40 -17.11 -9.38
C PRO A 127 -5.35 -18.21 -9.22
N GLY A 128 -5.80 -19.41 -8.86
CA GLY A 128 -4.93 -20.55 -8.61
C GLY A 128 -4.31 -20.58 -7.20
N VAL A 129 -4.82 -19.75 -6.28
CA VAL A 129 -4.51 -19.84 -4.85
C VAL A 129 -5.09 -21.11 -4.24
N GLY A 130 -4.41 -21.74 -3.29
CA GLY A 130 -4.84 -23.04 -2.73
C GLY A 130 -4.64 -24.22 -3.69
N ALA A 131 -3.86 -24.05 -4.76
CA ALA A 131 -3.42 -25.19 -5.56
C ALA A 131 -2.49 -26.12 -4.75
N ARG A 132 -2.51 -27.42 -5.04
CA ARG A 132 -1.64 -28.41 -4.37
C ARG A 132 -0.27 -28.52 -5.04
N ASN A 133 -0.19 -28.11 -6.30
CA ASN A 133 1.04 -28.12 -7.07
C ASN A 133 1.02 -27.04 -8.16
N LEU A 134 2.21 -26.74 -8.71
CA LEU A 134 2.38 -25.71 -9.73
C LEU A 134 1.58 -26.00 -11.00
N GLN A 135 1.43 -27.27 -11.38
CA GLN A 135 0.66 -27.64 -12.57
C GLN A 135 -0.82 -27.31 -12.39
N GLU A 136 -1.42 -27.67 -11.25
CA GLU A 136 -2.79 -27.35 -10.88
C GLU A 136 -3.00 -25.84 -10.83
N CYS A 137 -2.09 -25.10 -10.20
CA CYS A 137 -2.13 -23.63 -10.13
C CYS A 137 -2.24 -23.00 -11.53
N LEU A 138 -1.37 -23.42 -12.45
CA LEU A 138 -1.36 -22.90 -13.81
C LEU A 138 -2.60 -23.32 -14.61
N LEU A 139 -3.11 -24.54 -14.41
CA LEU A 139 -4.35 -24.99 -15.06
C LEU A 139 -5.56 -24.16 -14.63
N ILE A 140 -5.69 -23.87 -13.33
CA ILE A 140 -6.74 -22.99 -12.82
C ILE A 140 -6.64 -21.59 -13.45
N GLN A 141 -5.41 -21.07 -13.58
CA GLN A 141 -5.18 -19.78 -14.23
C GLN A 141 -5.52 -19.80 -15.73
N ILE A 142 -5.33 -20.92 -16.44
CA ILE A 142 -5.75 -21.05 -17.84
C ILE A 142 -7.27 -20.92 -17.95
N GLU A 143 -8.00 -21.63 -17.09
CA GLU A 143 -9.45 -21.61 -17.05
C GLU A 143 -9.98 -20.21 -16.70
N TYR A 144 -9.34 -19.53 -15.75
CA TYR A 144 -9.70 -18.17 -15.35
C TYR A 144 -9.45 -17.13 -16.46
N LEU A 145 -8.35 -17.25 -17.21
CA LEU A 145 -7.99 -16.33 -18.30
C LEU A 145 -8.69 -16.64 -19.63
N ASP A 146 -9.50 -17.70 -19.68
CA ASP A 146 -10.17 -18.21 -20.90
C ASP A 146 -9.19 -18.46 -22.07
N ILE A 147 -7.94 -18.87 -21.75
CA ILE A 147 -6.91 -19.14 -22.75
C ILE A 147 -7.10 -20.57 -23.25
N SER A 148 -7.96 -20.75 -24.25
CA SER A 148 -8.24 -22.04 -24.87
C SER A 148 -7.16 -22.49 -25.88
N ASP A 149 -5.87 -22.31 -25.56
CA ASP A 149 -4.78 -22.86 -26.39
C ASP A 149 -4.36 -24.24 -25.88
N ILE A 150 -4.80 -25.27 -26.60
CA ILE A 150 -4.48 -26.69 -26.36
C ILE A 150 -2.96 -26.92 -26.26
N LYS A 151 -2.14 -26.11 -26.95
CA LYS A 151 -0.67 -26.21 -26.88
C LYS A 151 -0.16 -25.77 -25.52
N ILE A 152 -0.69 -24.69 -24.95
CA ILE A 152 -0.30 -24.18 -23.62
C ILE A 152 -0.67 -25.19 -22.54
N GLU A 153 -1.89 -25.72 -22.60
CA GLU A 153 -2.37 -26.74 -21.67
C GLU A 153 -1.47 -28.00 -21.70
N LYS A 154 -1.09 -28.47 -22.89
CA LYS A 154 -0.16 -29.60 -23.05
C LYS A 154 1.24 -29.30 -22.51
N ILE A 155 1.75 -28.07 -22.72
CA ILE A 155 3.05 -27.66 -22.17
C ILE A 155 3.02 -27.72 -20.65
N ILE A 156 1.96 -27.20 -20.03
CA ILE A 156 1.81 -27.18 -18.57
C ILE A 156 1.63 -28.60 -18.02
N LYS A 157 0.85 -29.45 -18.69
CA LYS A 157 0.59 -30.82 -18.24
C LYS A 157 1.78 -31.77 -18.34
N TYR A 158 2.56 -31.68 -19.41
CA TYR A 158 3.57 -32.70 -19.74
C TYR A 158 5.01 -32.17 -19.80
N HIS A 159 5.20 -30.88 -20.07
CA HIS A 159 6.52 -30.31 -20.37
C HIS A 159 6.96 -29.21 -19.40
N LEU A 160 6.36 -29.12 -18.21
CA LEU A 160 6.70 -28.09 -17.23
C LEU A 160 8.19 -28.11 -16.82
N ARG A 161 8.75 -29.32 -16.65
CA ARG A 161 10.17 -29.51 -16.33
C ARG A 161 11.09 -29.10 -17.49
N ASP A 162 10.69 -29.43 -18.72
CA ASP A 162 11.45 -29.04 -19.92
C ASP A 162 11.41 -27.52 -20.12
N LEU A 163 10.28 -26.88 -19.80
CA LEU A 163 10.11 -25.42 -19.84
C LEU A 163 11.04 -24.74 -18.83
N ALA A 164 11.09 -25.24 -17.58
CA ALA A 164 12.00 -24.75 -16.55
C ALA A 164 13.48 -24.92 -16.97
N GLY A 165 13.81 -26.04 -17.62
CA GLY A 165 15.14 -26.31 -18.17
C GLY A 165 15.45 -25.64 -19.50
N LYS A 166 14.59 -24.74 -20.02
CA LYS A 166 14.72 -24.09 -21.35
C LYS A 166 14.96 -25.08 -22.51
N SER A 167 14.47 -26.31 -22.38
CA SER A 167 14.67 -27.40 -23.34
C SER A 167 13.65 -27.34 -24.49
N PHE A 168 13.55 -26.18 -25.17
CA PHE A 168 12.54 -25.91 -26.21
C PHE A 168 12.60 -26.89 -27.39
N LYS A 169 13.78 -27.45 -27.67
CA LYS A 169 13.95 -28.47 -28.73
C LYS A 169 13.18 -29.77 -28.45
N LYS A 170 13.05 -30.17 -27.18
CA LYS A 170 12.29 -31.38 -26.80
C LYS A 170 10.79 -31.12 -26.95
N ILE A 171 10.34 -30.01 -26.39
CA ILE A 171 8.95 -29.54 -26.47
C ILE A 171 8.51 -29.40 -27.94
N ALA A 172 9.34 -28.80 -28.79
CA ALA A 172 9.07 -28.66 -30.22
C ALA A 172 8.89 -30.00 -30.93
N LYS A 173 9.72 -31.00 -30.60
CA LYS A 173 9.63 -32.35 -31.17
C LYS A 173 8.35 -33.07 -30.74
N ASP A 174 8.02 -33.01 -29.45
CA ASP A 174 6.88 -33.74 -28.89
C ASP A 174 5.54 -33.14 -29.33
N LEU A 175 5.46 -31.80 -29.38
CA LEU A 175 4.27 -31.07 -29.85
C LEU A 175 4.22 -30.90 -31.37
N LYS A 176 5.27 -31.31 -32.09
CA LYS A 176 5.42 -31.16 -33.55
C LYS A 176 5.23 -29.71 -34.03
N ILE A 177 5.79 -28.77 -33.30
CA ILE A 177 5.74 -27.32 -33.60
C ILE A 177 7.14 -26.76 -33.81
N SER A 178 7.22 -25.58 -34.40
CA SER A 178 8.50 -24.89 -34.60
C SER A 178 9.09 -24.43 -33.25
N ILE A 179 10.42 -24.30 -33.18
CA ILE A 179 11.10 -23.79 -31.98
C ILE A 179 10.66 -22.34 -31.69
N SER A 180 10.43 -21.54 -32.74
CA SER A 180 9.90 -20.18 -32.63
C SER A 180 8.53 -20.14 -31.98
N GLU A 181 7.62 -21.04 -32.36
CA GLU A 181 6.30 -21.12 -31.72
C GLU A 181 6.40 -21.53 -30.25
N VAL A 182 7.26 -22.50 -29.90
CA VAL A 182 7.49 -22.88 -28.50
C VAL A 182 7.95 -21.68 -27.68
N GLN A 183 8.84 -20.86 -28.25
CA GLN A 183 9.34 -19.66 -27.58
C GLN A 183 8.22 -18.63 -27.38
N SER A 184 7.39 -18.38 -28.39
CA SER A 184 6.23 -17.50 -28.26
C SER A 184 5.25 -18.00 -27.19
N LEU A 185 4.96 -19.30 -27.15
CA LEU A 185 4.10 -19.88 -26.12
C LEU A 185 4.72 -19.79 -24.72
N ALA A 186 6.02 -20.02 -24.59
CA ALA A 186 6.75 -19.87 -23.33
C ALA A 186 6.72 -18.41 -22.84
N ASP A 187 6.84 -17.44 -23.75
CA ASP A 187 6.76 -16.02 -23.43
C ASP A 187 5.35 -15.62 -22.97
N VAL A 188 4.30 -16.17 -23.59
CA VAL A 188 2.91 -16.01 -23.12
C VAL A 188 2.77 -16.59 -21.72
N ILE A 189 3.23 -17.83 -21.49
CA ILE A 189 3.16 -18.47 -20.17
C ILE A 189 3.85 -17.60 -19.10
N LYS A 190 5.04 -17.09 -19.41
CA LYS A 190 5.82 -16.28 -18.46
C LYS A 190 5.20 -14.91 -18.14
N LYS A 191 4.47 -14.32 -19.09
CA LYS A 191 3.87 -12.98 -18.93
C LYS A 191 2.47 -13.02 -18.34
N SER A 192 1.69 -14.04 -18.70
CA SER A 192 0.27 -14.13 -18.35
C SER A 192 0.01 -14.92 -17.07
N PHE A 193 0.93 -15.79 -16.66
CA PHE A 193 0.72 -16.70 -15.52
C PHE A 193 1.67 -16.40 -14.37
N ASP A 194 1.13 -16.48 -13.16
CA ASP A 194 1.84 -16.22 -11.92
C ASP A 194 2.06 -17.55 -11.17
N PRO A 195 3.28 -18.12 -11.15
CA PRO A 195 3.55 -19.40 -10.49
C PRO A 195 3.51 -19.31 -8.96
N LYS A 196 3.32 -18.12 -8.38
CA LYS A 196 3.24 -17.87 -6.93
C LYS A 196 2.19 -16.80 -6.67
N PRO A 197 0.89 -17.13 -6.78
CA PRO A 197 -0.18 -16.15 -6.70
C PRO A 197 -0.17 -15.41 -5.36
N GLY A 198 0.15 -16.12 -4.26
CA GLY A 198 0.19 -15.54 -2.91
C GLY A 198 1.19 -14.41 -2.73
N ARG A 199 2.25 -14.33 -3.56
CA ARG A 199 3.27 -13.29 -3.44
C ARG A 199 2.75 -11.90 -3.78
N ARG A 200 1.71 -11.76 -4.58
CA ARG A 200 1.16 -10.45 -4.95
C ARG A 200 0.40 -9.80 -3.79
N VAL A 201 -0.21 -10.61 -2.94
CA VAL A 201 -1.05 -10.16 -1.82
C VAL A 201 -0.31 -10.27 -0.48
N GLY A 202 0.46 -11.34 -0.25
CA GLY A 202 1.13 -11.61 1.03
C GLY A 202 2.39 -10.78 1.31
N ASN A 203 2.85 -9.97 0.36
CA ASN A 203 4.13 -9.24 0.49
C ASN A 203 4.06 -7.96 1.33
N PHE A 204 2.99 -7.74 2.08
CA PHE A 204 2.91 -6.57 2.94
C PHE A 204 3.66 -6.69 4.27
N LYS A 205 4.37 -7.79 4.51
CA LYS A 205 5.48 -7.80 5.47
C LYS A 205 6.62 -6.97 4.89
N GLU A 206 6.47 -5.64 4.85
CA GLU A 206 7.61 -4.75 4.83
C GLU A 206 8.49 -5.17 6.01
N VAL A 207 9.65 -5.73 5.72
CA VAL A 207 10.69 -5.94 6.72
C VAL A 207 11.07 -4.55 7.19
N LYS A 208 10.43 -4.09 8.27
CA LYS A 208 10.77 -2.84 8.92
C LYS A 208 12.16 -3.03 9.52
N TYR A 209 13.17 -2.57 8.81
CA TYR A 209 14.49 -2.44 9.40
C TYR A 209 14.39 -1.40 10.50
N ILE A 210 14.65 -1.82 11.73
CA ILE A 210 14.85 -0.88 12.83
C ILE A 210 16.14 -0.13 12.49
N LEU A 211 16.02 1.12 12.08
CA LEU A 211 17.17 2.00 11.91
C LEU A 211 17.70 2.31 13.32
N PRO A 212 18.95 1.95 13.65
CA PRO A 212 19.49 2.27 14.95
C PRO A 212 19.78 3.78 15.05
N ASP A 213 19.60 4.34 16.24
CA ASP A 213 19.97 5.72 16.54
C ASP A 213 21.50 5.90 16.53
N LEU A 214 22.25 4.83 16.83
CA LEU A 214 23.70 4.81 16.98
C LEU A 214 24.32 3.60 16.28
N VAL A 215 25.36 3.84 15.47
CA VAL A 215 26.18 2.79 14.84
C VAL A 215 27.58 2.83 15.41
N ILE A 216 28.04 1.70 15.99
CA ILE A 216 29.38 1.55 16.55
C ILE A 216 30.25 0.78 15.56
N MET A 217 31.28 1.42 15.00
CA MET A 217 32.24 0.81 14.07
C MET A 217 33.59 0.60 14.75
N ARG A 218 34.17 -0.60 14.64
CA ARG A 218 35.53 -0.86 15.13
C ARG A 218 36.55 -0.28 14.16
N LYS A 219 37.50 0.52 14.66
CA LYS A 219 38.62 1.04 13.85
C LYS A 219 39.68 -0.04 13.64
N ILE A 220 40.37 0.03 12.50
CA ILE A 220 41.42 -0.91 12.10
C ILE A 220 42.62 -0.85 13.08
N GLU A 221 42.93 0.32 13.62
CA GLU A 221 44.05 0.56 14.54
C GLU A 221 43.70 0.31 16.03
N GLY A 222 42.55 -0.27 16.32
CA GLY A 222 42.00 -0.38 17.67
C GLY A 222 41.17 0.84 18.08
N GLY A 223 40.14 0.59 18.89
CA GLY A 223 39.16 1.60 19.31
C GLY A 223 37.85 1.56 18.52
N TYR A 224 36.86 2.30 19.01
CA TYR A 224 35.51 2.37 18.46
C TYR A 224 35.22 3.77 17.91
N ARG A 225 34.47 3.85 16.82
CA ARG A 225 33.89 5.08 16.27
C ARG A 225 32.38 4.97 16.39
N VAL A 226 31.77 5.91 17.10
CA VAL A 226 30.32 6.00 17.24
C VAL A 226 29.80 7.02 16.22
N ILE A 227 28.77 6.65 15.46
CA ILE A 227 28.11 7.50 14.46
C ILE A 227 26.63 7.59 14.85
N LEU A 228 26.16 8.83 15.04
CA LEU A 228 24.74 9.14 15.23
C LEU A 228 24.03 9.12 13.87
N ASN A 229 22.88 8.49 13.80
CA ASN A 229 22.08 8.39 12.59
C ASN A 229 21.07 9.54 12.52
N ASP A 230 21.52 10.74 12.15
CA ASP A 230 20.69 11.96 12.11
C ASP A 230 19.73 12.03 10.91
N ASN A 231 19.50 10.92 10.19
CA ASN A 231 18.74 10.89 8.93
C ASN A 231 17.25 11.28 9.08
N TYR A 232 16.71 11.29 10.29
CA TYR A 232 15.33 11.73 10.57
C TYR A 232 15.22 13.24 10.86
N LEU A 233 16.34 13.94 11.02
CA LEU A 233 16.32 15.37 11.31
C LEU A 233 16.24 16.17 10.00
N PRO A 234 15.29 17.11 9.87
CA PRO A 234 15.23 17.99 8.71
C PRO A 234 16.49 18.87 8.65
N GLN A 235 17.16 18.91 7.50
CA GLN A 235 18.29 19.82 7.30
C GLN A 235 17.77 21.26 7.12
N ILE A 236 17.79 22.03 8.19
CA ILE A 236 17.49 23.47 8.13
C ILE A 236 18.68 24.17 7.46
N LYS A 237 18.47 24.70 6.25
CA LYS A 237 19.42 25.59 5.58
C LYS A 237 18.83 27.00 5.55
N ILE A 238 19.56 27.97 6.11
CA ILE A 238 19.21 29.38 5.96
C ILE A 238 19.48 29.76 4.50
N ASN A 239 18.47 30.29 3.82
CA ASN A 239 18.62 30.79 2.46
C ASN A 239 19.59 31.97 2.44
N SER A 240 20.64 31.87 1.63
CA SER A 240 21.76 32.82 1.59
C SER A 240 21.34 34.27 1.35
N ARG A 241 20.21 34.50 0.65
CA ARG A 241 19.68 35.84 0.39
C ARG A 241 19.27 36.58 1.67
N TYR A 242 18.69 35.89 2.64
CA TYR A 242 18.29 36.51 3.91
C TYR A 242 19.49 36.82 4.79
N LYS A 243 20.57 36.03 4.69
CA LYS A 243 21.83 36.31 5.39
C LYS A 243 22.42 37.66 4.95
N THR A 244 22.41 37.94 3.65
CA THR A 244 22.91 39.21 3.09
C THR A 244 22.07 40.40 3.55
N ILE A 245 20.75 40.25 3.67
CA ILE A 245 19.86 41.32 4.15
C ILE A 245 20.09 41.62 5.64
N LEU A 246 20.28 40.58 6.47
CA LEU A 246 20.60 40.74 7.88
C LEU A 246 21.98 41.40 8.09
N GLU A 247 22.97 41.03 7.29
CA GLU A 247 24.30 41.66 7.30
C GLU A 247 24.25 43.12 6.82
N ALA A 248 23.40 43.44 5.84
CA ALA A 248 23.20 44.82 5.37
C ALA A 248 22.45 45.70 6.39
N GLY A 249 21.48 45.16 7.12
CA GLY A 249 20.72 45.88 8.15
C GLY A 249 21.56 46.31 9.35
N ASN A 250 22.57 45.51 9.74
CA ASN A 250 23.50 45.86 10.82
C ASN A 250 24.49 46.98 10.44
N ASN A 251 24.67 47.27 9.15
CA ASN A 251 25.54 48.36 8.68
C ASN A 251 24.81 49.72 8.56
N ILE A 252 23.51 49.78 8.86
CA ILE A 252 22.71 51.03 8.79
C ILE A 252 22.57 51.70 10.17
N SER A 253 23.03 51.04 11.23
CA SER A 253 23.04 51.55 12.61
C SER A 253 24.46 51.88 13.10
N SER A 254 25.22 52.64 12.32
CA SER A 254 26.47 53.31 12.74
C SER A 254 26.58 54.68 12.12
#